data_AF-A0A3S3KQK6-F1
#
_entry.id   AF-A0A3S3KQK6-F1
#
_cell.length_a   1.000
_cell.length_b   1.000
_cell.length_c   1.000
_cell.angle_alpha   90.00
_cell.angle_beta   90.00
_cell.angle_gamma   90.00
#
_symmetry.space_group_name_H-M   'P 1'
#
loop_
_entity.id
_entity.type
_entity.pdbx_description
1 polymer ?
#
loop_
_entity_poly.entity_id
_entity_poly.type
_entity_poly.pdbx_seq_one_letter_code
_entity_poly.pdbx_strand_id
1 'polypeptide(L)'
;MRVNDLTERFWRAERGNLAVVFALVLPVLLLGVGVAIDFARVSRTAQQLQEGADATALQLAVAYSNSSDMTSEERQANVDTFASPTFVATRSPYSGDAHQTVGSTNPTIVTVVLHQPQELAFSAILGVNKLDISRSATATAYPRYPVCLLVLDQSASKAWSNSGTSSINGQKCVAQVNSRSGSALATNGASSVRTLVTSVVGPSGPSPGFNPQPLFNQKELADPIISRLVWPTDNVCTYNNLVVKNGTANLTPGTLCGGPHSIGRSGGQSCRGNICNQDGRAFALLRRGSQCS
;
A
#
# COMPACT_ATOMS: atom_id res chain seq x y z
N MET A 1 -7.99 69.97 -9.60
CA MET A 1 -7.94 69.76 -11.06
C MET A 1 -8.98 68.71 -11.42
N ARG A 2 -9.93 69.04 -12.30
CA ARG A 2 -11.01 68.12 -12.72
C ARG A 2 -10.47 67.22 -13.84
N VAL A 3 -10.63 65.90 -13.69
CA VAL A 3 -10.14 64.87 -14.62
C VAL A 3 -10.56 65.13 -16.08
N ASN A 4 -11.74 65.73 -16.27
CA ASN A 4 -12.30 66.04 -17.60
C ASN A 4 -11.45 67.04 -18.41
N ASP A 5 -10.75 67.96 -17.75
CA ASP A 5 -9.93 68.99 -18.41
C ASP A 5 -8.59 68.41 -18.90
N LEU A 6 -8.10 67.34 -18.26
CA LEU A 6 -6.92 66.60 -18.71
C LEU A 6 -7.25 65.72 -19.93
N THR A 7 -8.42 65.08 -19.95
CA THR A 7 -8.84 64.23 -21.07
C THR A 7 -9.12 65.05 -22.34
N GLU A 8 -9.73 66.23 -22.22
CA GLU A 8 -9.94 67.13 -23.37
C GLU A 8 -8.62 67.65 -23.94
N ARG A 9 -7.67 68.04 -23.07
CA ARG A 9 -6.33 68.47 -23.50
C ARG A 9 -5.53 67.34 -24.16
N PHE A 10 -5.68 66.10 -23.71
CA PHE A 10 -5.04 64.93 -24.32
C PHE A 10 -5.61 64.64 -25.72
N TRP A 11 -6.93 64.73 -25.87
CA TRP A 11 -7.61 64.56 -27.17
C TRP A 11 -7.30 65.66 -28.18
N ARG A 12 -7.02 66.89 -27.71
CA ARG A 12 -6.65 68.04 -28.57
C ARG A 12 -5.15 68.21 -28.83
N ALA A 13 -4.30 67.31 -28.29
CA ALA A 13 -2.86 67.42 -28.44
C ALA A 13 -2.37 66.93 -29.82
N GLU A 14 -2.30 67.82 -30.80
CA GLU A 14 -1.90 67.50 -32.20
C GLU A 14 -0.37 67.39 -32.44
N ARG A 15 0.47 67.65 -31.43
CA ARG A 15 1.95 67.73 -31.58
C ARG A 15 2.73 66.47 -31.19
N GLY A 16 2.07 65.33 -30.99
CA GLY A 16 2.68 64.17 -30.32
C GLY A 16 3.00 62.97 -31.21
N ASN A 17 4.29 62.75 -31.54
CA ASN A 17 4.79 61.44 -32.02
C ASN A 17 4.50 60.30 -31.01
N LEU A 18 4.24 60.65 -29.74
CA LEU A 18 3.94 59.70 -28.67
C LEU A 18 2.71 58.83 -28.97
N ALA A 19 1.63 59.39 -29.54
CA ALA A 19 0.44 58.61 -29.87
C ALA A 19 0.73 57.56 -30.97
N VAL A 20 1.55 57.93 -31.96
CA VAL A 20 1.97 57.04 -33.04
C VAL A 20 2.90 55.94 -32.53
N VAL A 21 3.89 56.29 -31.70
CA VAL A 21 4.80 55.31 -31.07
C VAL A 21 4.03 54.36 -30.16
N PHE A 22 3.10 54.88 -29.35
CA PHE A 22 2.26 54.05 -28.49
C PHE A 22 1.38 53.09 -29.30
N ALA A 23 0.76 53.56 -30.39
CA ALA A 23 -0.04 52.73 -31.28
C ALA A 23 0.77 51.60 -31.95
N LEU A 24 2.05 51.84 -32.23
CA LEU A 24 2.95 50.82 -32.80
C LEU A 24 3.47 49.82 -31.75
N VAL A 25 3.70 50.26 -30.51
CA VAL A 25 4.24 49.41 -29.43
C VAL A 25 3.15 48.60 -28.74
N LEU A 26 1.92 49.13 -28.65
CA LEU A 26 0.79 48.50 -27.95
C LEU A 26 0.51 47.06 -28.43
N PRO A 27 0.45 46.74 -29.73
CA PRO A 27 0.22 45.36 -30.20
C PRO A 27 1.30 44.39 -29.74
N VAL A 28 2.57 44.83 -29.72
CA VAL A 28 3.70 43.99 -29.27
C VAL A 28 3.59 43.69 -27.77
N LEU A 29 3.22 44.70 -26.97
CA LEU A 29 3.00 44.50 -25.53
C LEU A 29 1.81 43.57 -25.25
N LEU A 30 0.68 43.76 -25.95
CA LEU A 30 -0.50 42.91 -25.81
C LEU A 30 -0.20 41.46 -26.20
N LEU A 31 0.58 41.25 -27.26
CA LEU A 31 1.03 39.94 -27.67
C LEU A 31 1.91 39.28 -26.59
N GLY A 32 2.84 40.04 -26.00
CA GLY A 32 3.66 39.56 -24.88
C GLY A 32 2.83 39.12 -23.66
N VAL A 33 1.82 39.89 -23.29
CA VAL A 33 0.86 39.53 -22.23
C VAL A 33 0.05 38.29 -22.62
N GLY A 34 -0.40 38.19 -23.87
CA GLY A 34 -1.13 37.03 -24.38
C GLY A 34 -0.32 35.74 -24.27
N VAL A 35 0.94 35.76 -24.71
CA VAL A 35 1.87 34.62 -24.57
C VAL A 35 2.08 34.25 -23.10
N ALA A 36 2.19 35.23 -22.20
CA ALA A 36 2.30 34.97 -20.77
C ALA A 36 1.04 34.28 -20.19
N ILE A 37 -0.16 34.64 -20.66
CA ILE A 37 -1.41 33.99 -20.25
C ILE A 37 -1.46 32.54 -20.75
N ASP A 38 -1.09 32.30 -22.01
CA ASP A 38 -1.02 30.94 -22.57
C ASP A 38 -0.03 30.08 -21.77
N PHE A 39 1.16 30.63 -21.47
CA PHE A 39 2.15 29.95 -20.64
C PHE A 39 1.63 29.64 -19.24
N ALA A 40 0.90 30.56 -18.61
CA ALA A 40 0.29 30.34 -17.30
C ALA A 40 -0.77 29.23 -17.35
N ARG A 41 -1.56 29.13 -18.43
CA ARG A 41 -2.53 28.05 -18.63
C ARG A 41 -1.84 26.70 -18.81
N VAL A 42 -0.86 26.63 -19.71
CA VAL A 42 -0.03 25.42 -19.93
C VAL A 42 0.61 24.96 -18.63
N SER A 43 1.17 25.89 -17.86
CA SER A 43 1.82 25.56 -16.58
C SER A 43 0.83 24.98 -15.56
N ARG A 44 -0.39 25.50 -15.49
CA ARG A 44 -1.45 24.95 -14.62
C ARG A 44 -1.92 23.58 -15.08
N THR A 45 -2.19 23.39 -16.37
CA THR A 45 -2.57 22.10 -16.94
C THR A 45 -1.47 21.06 -16.69
N ALA A 46 -0.20 21.45 -16.87
CA ALA A 46 0.95 20.60 -16.60
C ALA A 46 1.08 20.19 -15.12
N GLN A 47 0.76 21.08 -14.18
CA GLN A 47 0.72 20.76 -12.75
C GLN A 47 -0.40 19.77 -12.45
N GLN A 48 -1.60 20.02 -12.97
CA GLN A 48 -2.75 19.13 -12.79
C GLN A 48 -2.51 17.74 -13.40
N LEU A 49 -1.89 17.66 -14.58
CA LEU A 49 -1.50 16.38 -15.17
C LEU A 49 -0.46 15.64 -14.33
N GLN A 50 0.49 16.34 -13.71
CA GLN A 50 1.45 15.69 -12.82
C GLN A 50 0.76 15.15 -11.56
N GLU A 51 -0.10 15.96 -10.92
CA GLU A 51 -0.88 15.52 -9.75
C GLU A 51 -1.76 14.30 -10.08
N GLY A 52 -2.39 14.31 -11.25
CA GLY A 52 -3.16 13.19 -11.77
C GLY A 52 -2.32 11.96 -12.06
N ALA A 53 -1.14 12.12 -12.66
CA ALA A 53 -0.21 11.03 -12.93
C ALA A 53 0.27 10.40 -11.61
N ASP A 54 0.64 11.21 -10.63
CA ASP A 54 1.10 10.74 -9.31
C ASP A 54 0.00 9.98 -8.56
N ALA A 55 -1.23 10.53 -8.55
CA ALA A 55 -2.38 9.88 -7.93
C ALA A 55 -2.73 8.54 -8.61
N THR A 56 -2.76 8.55 -9.95
CA THR A 56 -3.06 7.37 -10.77
C THR A 56 -1.98 6.30 -10.59
N ALA A 57 -0.70 6.68 -10.63
CA ALA A 57 0.42 5.75 -10.44
C ALA A 57 0.36 5.09 -9.05
N LEU A 58 0.09 5.85 -8.00
CA LEU A 58 -0.02 5.30 -6.65
C LEU A 58 -1.19 4.31 -6.51
N GLN A 59 -2.37 4.66 -7.05
CA GLN A 59 -3.55 3.80 -7.00
C GLN A 59 -3.34 2.50 -7.78
N LEU A 60 -2.74 2.59 -8.98
CA LEU A 60 -2.42 1.43 -9.81
C LEU A 60 -1.37 0.54 -9.18
N ALA A 61 -0.31 1.12 -8.62
CA ALA A 61 0.72 0.35 -7.92
C ALA A 61 0.12 -0.44 -6.75
N VAL A 62 -0.77 0.16 -5.96
CA VAL A 62 -1.47 -0.54 -4.87
C VAL A 62 -2.41 -1.63 -5.42
N ALA A 63 -3.21 -1.31 -6.44
CA ALA A 63 -4.14 -2.26 -7.04
C ALA A 63 -3.41 -3.51 -7.54
N TYR A 64 -2.31 -3.33 -8.27
CA TYR A 64 -1.54 -4.42 -8.87
C TYR A 64 -0.65 -5.15 -7.87
N SER A 65 -0.22 -4.50 -6.79
CA SER A 65 0.49 -5.20 -5.72
C SER A 65 -0.37 -6.26 -5.01
N ASN A 66 -1.70 -6.18 -5.15
CA ASN A 66 -2.65 -7.12 -4.55
C ASN A 66 -3.27 -8.10 -5.56
N SER A 67 -3.01 -7.95 -6.87
CA SER A 67 -3.55 -8.82 -7.92
C SER A 67 -2.42 -9.47 -8.73
N SER A 68 -2.42 -10.80 -8.83
CA SER A 68 -1.38 -11.55 -9.57
C SER A 68 -1.67 -11.71 -11.05
N ASP A 69 -2.93 -11.60 -11.47
CA ASP A 69 -3.38 -11.86 -12.84
C ASP A 69 -4.35 -10.77 -13.27
N MET A 70 -3.89 -9.87 -14.16
CA MET A 70 -4.72 -8.88 -14.84
C MET A 70 -4.35 -8.85 -16.32
N THR A 71 -5.35 -8.79 -17.19
CA THR A 71 -5.12 -8.65 -18.64
C THR A 71 -4.64 -7.24 -18.99
N SER A 72 -4.14 -7.03 -20.21
CA SER A 72 -3.81 -5.67 -20.70
C SER A 72 -5.04 -4.76 -20.76
N GLU A 73 -6.21 -5.32 -21.05
CA GLU A 73 -7.48 -4.58 -21.17
C GLU A 73 -7.97 -4.09 -19.81
N GLU A 74 -7.95 -4.95 -18.78
CA GLU A 74 -8.32 -4.55 -17.41
C GLU A 74 -7.35 -3.51 -16.85
N ARG A 75 -6.08 -3.62 -17.22
CA ARG A 75 -5.06 -2.64 -16.84
C ARG A 75 -5.36 -1.27 -17.44
N GLN A 76 -5.73 -1.20 -18.72
CA GLN A 76 -6.10 0.05 -19.36
C GLN A 76 -7.39 0.64 -18.77
N ALA A 77 -8.41 -0.18 -18.51
CA ALA A 77 -9.65 0.28 -17.88
C ALA A 77 -9.42 0.91 -16.49
N ASN A 78 -8.49 0.36 -15.71
CA ASN A 78 -8.09 0.95 -14.43
C ASN A 78 -7.40 2.31 -14.62
N VAL A 79 -6.51 2.44 -15.60
CA VAL A 79 -5.87 3.72 -15.93
C VAL A 79 -6.94 4.76 -16.27
N ASP A 80 -7.89 4.43 -17.13
CA ASP A 80 -8.97 5.35 -17.53
C ASP A 80 -9.82 5.78 -16.32
N THR A 81 -10.13 4.83 -15.43
CA THR A 81 -10.88 5.09 -14.20
C THR A 81 -10.16 6.10 -13.30
N PHE A 82 -8.86 5.89 -13.05
CA PHE A 82 -8.09 6.71 -12.12
C PHE A 82 -7.59 8.03 -12.74
N ALA A 83 -7.35 8.07 -14.05
CA ALA A 83 -6.90 9.26 -14.76
C ALA A 83 -8.06 10.21 -15.13
N SER A 84 -9.29 9.70 -15.32
CA SER A 84 -10.45 10.51 -15.75
C SER A 84 -10.71 11.78 -14.93
N PRO A 85 -10.58 11.80 -13.58
CA PRO A 85 -10.82 13.03 -12.82
C PRO A 85 -9.84 14.14 -13.16
N THR A 86 -8.60 13.78 -13.53
CA THR A 86 -7.56 14.71 -13.96
C THR A 86 -7.95 15.41 -15.25
N PHE A 87 -8.44 14.65 -16.24
CA PHE A 87 -8.88 15.21 -17.52
C PHE A 87 -10.13 16.08 -17.37
N VAL A 88 -11.02 15.76 -16.42
CA VAL A 88 -12.17 16.63 -16.09
C VAL A 88 -11.71 17.94 -15.42
N ALA A 89 -10.73 17.88 -14.52
CA ALA A 89 -10.26 19.03 -13.75
C ALA A 89 -9.55 20.10 -14.60
N THR A 90 -8.88 19.68 -15.68
CA THR A 90 -8.14 20.58 -16.59
C THR A 90 -9.04 21.45 -17.47
N ARG A 91 -10.36 21.18 -17.52
CA ARG A 91 -11.36 21.92 -18.31
C ARG A 91 -10.97 22.13 -19.78
N SER A 92 -10.14 21.26 -20.34
CA SER A 92 -9.77 21.30 -21.76
C SER A 92 -10.89 20.66 -22.59
N PRO A 93 -11.29 21.24 -23.73
CA PRO A 93 -12.22 20.61 -24.66
C PRO A 93 -11.65 19.35 -25.33
N TYR A 94 -10.36 19.06 -25.17
CA TYR A 94 -9.74 17.83 -25.64
C TYR A 94 -9.65 16.78 -24.54
N SER A 95 -10.12 15.57 -24.86
CA SER A 95 -9.80 14.35 -24.12
C SER A 95 -8.32 14.07 -24.26
N GLY A 96 -7.59 14.10 -23.15
CA GLY A 96 -6.26 13.52 -23.09
C GLY A 96 -6.30 12.00 -23.18
N ASP A 97 -5.14 11.39 -23.34
CA ASP A 97 -4.94 9.94 -23.27
C ASP A 97 -4.03 9.58 -22.10
N ALA A 98 -4.24 8.37 -21.58
CA ALA A 98 -3.51 7.84 -20.46
C ALA A 98 -3.10 6.41 -20.77
N HIS A 99 -1.86 6.07 -20.48
CA HIS A 99 -1.41 4.70 -20.54
C HIS A 99 -0.45 4.42 -19.40
N GLN A 100 -0.21 3.14 -19.16
CA GLN A 100 0.76 2.72 -18.17
C GLN A 100 1.71 1.67 -18.73
N THR A 101 2.83 1.50 -18.03
CA THR A 101 3.75 0.38 -18.22
C THR A 101 4.07 -0.24 -16.86
N VAL A 102 4.05 -1.57 -16.80
CA VAL A 102 4.41 -2.33 -15.59
C VAL A 102 5.84 -2.84 -15.78
N GLY A 103 6.77 -2.30 -15.00
CA GLY A 103 8.20 -2.62 -15.12
C GLY A 103 8.63 -3.88 -14.35
N SER A 104 7.97 -4.15 -13.22
CA SER A 104 8.15 -5.37 -12.42
C SER A 104 6.88 -5.65 -11.63
N THR A 105 6.61 -6.93 -11.34
CA THR A 105 5.52 -7.35 -10.45
C THR A 105 5.97 -7.55 -9.01
N ASN A 106 7.27 -7.77 -8.76
CA ASN A 106 7.85 -7.96 -7.43
C ASN A 106 9.18 -7.19 -7.28
N PRO A 107 9.18 -5.99 -6.67
CA PRO A 107 8.02 -5.20 -6.26
C PRO A 107 7.22 -4.71 -7.47
N THR A 108 5.95 -4.35 -7.25
CA THR A 108 5.11 -3.81 -8.31
C THR A 108 5.57 -2.40 -8.66
N ILE A 109 6.10 -2.21 -9.86
CA ILE A 109 6.55 -0.91 -10.37
C ILE A 109 5.64 -0.53 -11.53
N VAL A 110 4.89 0.56 -11.38
CA VAL A 110 3.97 1.08 -12.40
C VAL A 110 4.43 2.48 -12.79
N THR A 111 4.58 2.69 -14.09
CA THR A 111 4.78 4.02 -14.67
C THR A 111 3.52 4.42 -15.40
N VAL A 112 2.97 5.58 -15.09
CA VAL A 112 1.81 6.17 -15.77
C VAL A 112 2.29 7.34 -16.58
N VAL A 113 1.78 7.47 -17.79
CA VAL A 113 1.99 8.65 -18.63
C VAL A 113 0.63 9.21 -19.03
N LEU A 114 0.41 10.48 -18.70
CA LEU A 114 -0.76 11.24 -19.09
C LEU A 114 -0.36 12.24 -20.17
N HIS A 115 -1.20 12.33 -21.18
CA HIS A 115 -1.02 13.18 -22.35
C HIS A 115 -2.27 14.04 -22.52
N GLN A 116 -2.08 15.33 -22.77
CA GLN A 116 -3.20 16.21 -23.08
C GLN A 116 -2.76 17.32 -24.05
N PRO A 117 -3.43 17.45 -25.21
CA PRO A 117 -3.25 18.61 -26.06
C PRO A 117 -3.91 19.85 -25.44
N GLN A 118 -3.17 20.96 -25.41
CA GLN A 118 -3.63 22.25 -24.91
C GLN A 118 -3.65 23.27 -26.05
N GLU A 119 -4.81 23.89 -26.29
CA GLU A 119 -4.91 24.99 -27.25
C GLU A 119 -4.32 26.29 -26.67
N LEU A 120 -3.60 27.02 -27.51
CA LEU A 120 -3.00 28.32 -27.18
C LEU A 120 -3.80 29.43 -27.87
N ALA A 121 -4.34 30.38 -27.11
CA ALA A 121 -5.26 31.37 -27.65
C ALA A 121 -4.53 32.55 -28.28
N PHE A 122 -3.43 33.00 -27.67
CA PHE A 122 -2.70 34.20 -28.09
C PHE A 122 -1.48 33.84 -28.93
N SER A 123 -0.83 32.72 -28.63
CA SER A 123 0.31 32.18 -29.37
C SER A 123 -0.10 31.67 -30.77
N ALA A 124 -1.40 31.43 -30.98
CA ALA A 124 -1.98 31.14 -32.29
C ALA A 124 -1.72 32.27 -33.31
N ILE A 125 -1.64 33.53 -32.86
CA ILE A 125 -1.32 34.68 -33.72
C ILE A 125 0.10 34.55 -34.29
N LEU A 126 1.00 33.89 -33.57
CA LEU A 126 2.37 33.58 -33.99
C LEU A 126 2.47 32.24 -34.76
N GLY A 127 1.35 31.58 -35.06
CA GLY A 127 1.29 30.29 -35.75
C GLY A 127 1.38 29.06 -34.84
N VAL A 128 1.44 29.23 -33.51
CA VAL A 128 1.48 28.10 -32.55
C VAL A 128 0.10 27.94 -31.91
N ASN A 129 -0.72 27.07 -32.49
CA ASN A 129 -2.12 26.91 -32.08
C ASN A 129 -2.31 25.89 -30.94
N LYS A 130 -1.38 24.94 -30.79
CA LYS A 130 -1.50 23.83 -29.85
C LYS A 130 -0.14 23.46 -29.27
N LEU A 131 -0.17 22.98 -28.03
CA LEU A 131 0.98 22.41 -27.34
C LEU A 131 0.56 21.12 -26.65
N ASP A 132 1.26 20.03 -26.97
CA ASP A 132 1.03 18.74 -26.33
C ASP A 132 1.78 18.68 -25.01
N ILE A 133 1.04 18.49 -23.92
CA ILE A 133 1.58 18.38 -22.57
C ILE A 133 1.60 16.91 -22.19
N SER A 134 2.77 16.41 -21.81
CA SER A 134 2.93 15.05 -21.28
C SER A 134 3.54 15.10 -19.88
N ARG A 135 3.01 14.28 -18.98
CA ARG A 135 3.54 14.09 -17.62
C ARG A 135 3.57 12.61 -17.29
N SER A 136 4.60 12.20 -16.56
CA SER A 136 4.76 10.83 -16.13
C SER A 136 5.03 10.74 -14.64
N ALA A 137 4.60 9.64 -14.05
CA ALA A 137 4.81 9.33 -12.66
C ALA A 137 5.10 7.84 -12.51
N THR A 138 6.04 7.50 -11.63
CA THR A 138 6.37 6.10 -11.32
C THR A 138 6.13 5.84 -9.85
N ALA A 139 5.34 4.80 -9.56
CA ALA A 139 5.06 4.36 -8.20
C ALA A 139 5.54 2.92 -8.01
N THR A 140 6.12 2.67 -6.84
CA THR A 140 6.54 1.32 -6.42
C THR A 140 5.69 0.90 -5.23
N ALA A 141 5.02 -0.24 -5.35
CA ALA A 141 4.28 -0.86 -4.26
C ALA A 141 4.90 -2.20 -3.90
N TYR A 142 5.11 -2.39 -2.60
CA TYR A 142 5.43 -3.69 -2.05
C TYR A 142 4.12 -4.40 -1.70
N PRO A 143 3.95 -5.65 -2.12
CA PRO A 143 2.77 -6.39 -1.75
C PRO A 143 2.66 -6.47 -0.23
N ARG A 144 1.53 -5.98 0.32
CA ARG A 144 1.25 -6.01 1.75
C ARG A 144 0.52 -7.29 2.08
N TYR A 145 1.28 -8.33 2.38
CA TYR A 145 0.67 -9.57 2.83
C TYR A 145 0.32 -9.48 4.32
N PRO A 146 -0.91 -9.80 4.73
CA PRO A 146 -1.27 -9.87 6.14
C PRO A 146 -0.41 -10.95 6.82
N VAL A 147 0.01 -10.70 8.05
CA VAL A 147 0.70 -11.71 8.88
C VAL A 147 -0.37 -12.54 9.57
N CYS A 148 -0.50 -13.81 9.20
CA CYS A 148 -1.48 -14.72 9.81
C CYS A 148 -0.90 -15.51 10.98
N LEU A 149 0.42 -15.59 11.07
CA LEU A 149 1.11 -16.28 12.15
C LEU A 149 2.39 -15.53 12.47
N LEU A 150 2.54 -15.12 13.72
CA LEU A 150 3.73 -14.44 14.22
C LEU A 150 4.23 -15.15 15.47
N VAL A 151 5.39 -15.78 15.37
CA VAL A 151 6.08 -16.39 16.51
C VAL A 151 7.11 -15.38 17.02
N LEU A 152 6.84 -14.84 18.20
CA LEU A 152 7.60 -13.72 18.77
C LEU A 152 8.88 -14.12 19.50
N ASP A 153 8.99 -15.36 19.98
CA ASP A 153 10.14 -15.81 20.75
C ASP A 153 11.41 -15.79 19.89
N GLN A 154 12.39 -14.97 20.30
CA GLN A 154 13.62 -14.73 19.54
C GLN A 154 14.70 -15.81 19.76
N SER A 155 14.53 -16.68 20.75
CA SER A 155 15.59 -17.60 21.21
C SER A 155 15.16 -19.07 21.23
N ALA A 156 13.86 -19.36 21.23
CA ALA A 156 13.37 -20.73 21.36
C ALA A 156 13.83 -21.64 20.21
N SER A 157 14.42 -22.78 20.58
CA SER A 157 14.47 -23.95 19.70
C SER A 157 13.05 -24.48 19.50
N LYS A 158 12.70 -24.88 18.28
CA LYS A 158 11.35 -25.34 17.89
C LYS A 158 10.27 -24.30 18.20
N ALA A 159 10.59 -23.01 18.00
CA ALA A 159 9.68 -21.89 18.22
C ALA A 159 8.34 -22.07 17.48
N TRP A 160 8.38 -22.68 16.29
CA TRP A 160 7.18 -23.21 15.64
C TRP A 160 7.31 -24.72 15.46
N SER A 161 6.48 -25.49 16.17
CA SER A 161 6.39 -26.94 16.00
C SER A 161 5.04 -27.35 15.43
N ASN A 162 5.04 -28.13 14.35
CA ASN A 162 3.88 -28.77 13.78
C ASN A 162 4.05 -30.30 13.82
N SER A 163 3.05 -31.05 14.29
CA SER A 163 3.21 -32.50 14.47
C SER A 163 1.93 -33.30 14.24
N GLY A 164 2.07 -34.52 13.73
CA GLY A 164 0.95 -35.43 13.45
C GLY A 164 0.44 -35.26 12.03
N THR A 165 -0.86 -35.04 11.84
CA THR A 165 -1.52 -34.86 10.53
C THR A 165 -2.17 -33.48 10.38
N SER A 166 -1.70 -32.49 11.14
CA SER A 166 -2.22 -31.12 11.15
C SER A 166 -1.95 -30.39 9.82
N SER A 167 -2.96 -29.66 9.34
CA SER A 167 -2.90 -28.87 8.11
C SER A 167 -3.15 -27.39 8.41
N ILE A 168 -2.18 -26.54 8.09
CA ILE A 168 -2.27 -25.07 8.21
C ILE A 168 -2.36 -24.50 6.81
N ASN A 169 -3.47 -23.83 6.48
CA ASN A 169 -3.70 -23.22 5.18
C ASN A 169 -3.88 -21.70 5.31
N GLY A 170 -2.87 -20.97 4.87
CA GLY A 170 -2.74 -19.52 4.89
C GLY A 170 -2.11 -18.99 3.58
N GLN A 171 -2.52 -19.52 2.43
CA GLN A 171 -1.90 -19.21 1.13
C GLN A 171 -1.94 -17.72 0.71
N LYS A 172 -2.70 -16.88 1.44
CA LYS A 172 -2.83 -15.42 1.20
C LYS A 172 -2.15 -14.57 2.28
N CYS A 173 -1.32 -15.17 3.15
CA CYS A 173 -0.71 -14.50 4.28
C CYS A 173 0.72 -14.97 4.55
N VAL A 174 1.49 -14.12 5.22
CA VAL A 174 2.86 -14.42 5.64
C VAL A 174 2.84 -15.02 7.04
N ALA A 175 3.63 -16.07 7.23
CA ALA A 175 4.01 -16.54 8.55
C ALA A 175 5.42 -16.06 8.88
N GLN A 176 5.61 -15.55 10.09
CA GLN A 176 6.87 -15.01 10.56
C GLN A 176 7.30 -15.73 11.84
N VAL A 177 8.56 -16.15 11.89
CA VAL A 177 9.20 -16.75 13.07
C VAL A 177 10.43 -15.93 13.44
N ASN A 178 10.34 -15.22 14.56
CA ASN A 178 11.42 -14.35 15.04
C ASN A 178 12.58 -15.09 15.73
N SER A 179 12.46 -16.40 15.95
CA SER A 179 13.52 -17.18 16.59
C SER A 179 14.78 -17.21 15.73
N ARG A 180 15.90 -16.87 16.35
CA ARG A 180 17.26 -16.91 15.78
C ARG A 180 17.90 -18.30 15.86
N SER A 181 17.20 -19.28 16.44
CA SER A 181 17.72 -20.63 16.63
C SER A 181 17.93 -21.36 15.30
N GLY A 182 19.03 -22.13 15.22
CA GLY A 182 19.30 -23.09 14.14
C GLY A 182 18.23 -24.17 13.94
N SER A 183 17.30 -24.28 14.89
CA SER A 183 16.22 -25.27 14.93
C SER A 183 14.87 -24.61 15.21
N ALA A 184 14.67 -23.37 14.74
CA ALA A 184 13.46 -22.58 15.00
C ALA A 184 12.16 -23.26 14.52
N LEU A 185 12.24 -24.07 13.46
CA LEU A 185 11.12 -24.85 12.93
C LEU A 185 11.26 -26.32 13.31
N ALA A 186 10.13 -26.97 13.63
CA ALA A 186 10.06 -28.41 13.82
C ALA A 186 8.78 -28.98 13.19
N THR A 187 8.93 -30.00 12.36
CA THR A 187 7.82 -30.69 11.70
C THR A 187 7.96 -32.18 11.89
N ASN A 188 6.92 -32.84 12.42
CA ASN A 188 6.91 -34.29 12.64
C ASN A 188 5.64 -34.92 12.07
N GLY A 189 5.75 -36.09 11.44
CA GLY A 189 4.61 -36.76 10.81
C GLY A 189 4.20 -36.12 9.48
N ALA A 190 2.95 -36.34 9.06
CA ALA A 190 2.41 -35.88 7.78
C ALA A 190 1.78 -34.47 7.85
N SER A 191 2.30 -33.61 8.73
CA SER A 191 1.80 -32.23 8.87
C SER A 191 2.11 -31.38 7.64
N SER A 192 1.19 -30.49 7.26
CA SER A 192 1.40 -29.58 6.12
C SER A 192 1.12 -28.13 6.48
N VAL A 193 1.94 -27.21 5.96
CA VAL A 193 1.86 -25.77 6.13
C VAL A 193 1.92 -25.13 4.76
N ARG A 194 0.85 -24.43 4.40
CA ARG A 194 0.72 -23.71 3.13
C ARG A 194 0.46 -22.24 3.37
N THR A 195 1.52 -21.46 3.51
CA THR A 195 1.45 -20.00 3.61
C THR A 195 1.83 -19.37 2.29
N LEU A 196 1.62 -18.06 2.11
CA LEU A 196 2.20 -17.38 0.95
C LEU A 196 3.74 -17.40 1.01
N VAL A 197 4.28 -16.99 2.16
CA VAL A 197 5.70 -17.08 2.50
C VAL A 197 5.80 -17.38 3.99
N THR A 198 6.71 -18.27 4.37
CA THR A 198 7.14 -18.42 5.76
C THR A 198 8.54 -17.82 5.89
N SER A 199 8.69 -16.78 6.70
CA SER A 199 9.96 -16.10 6.96
C SER A 199 10.47 -16.47 8.35
N VAL A 200 11.75 -16.82 8.45
CA VAL A 200 12.40 -17.26 9.69
C VAL A 200 13.69 -16.48 9.86
N VAL A 201 13.91 -15.95 11.08
CA VAL A 201 15.13 -15.18 11.39
C VAL A 201 16.34 -16.10 11.52
N GLY A 202 16.19 -17.23 12.22
CA GLY A 202 17.25 -18.19 12.43
C GLY A 202 17.69 -18.91 11.15
N PRO A 203 18.95 -19.35 11.09
CA PRO A 203 19.41 -20.21 10.01
C PRO A 203 18.75 -21.59 10.14
N SER A 204 18.37 -22.23 9.03
CA SER A 204 17.94 -23.62 9.04
C SER A 204 18.09 -24.23 7.64
N GLY A 205 17.93 -25.54 7.56
CA GLY A 205 17.83 -26.29 6.31
C GLY A 205 16.39 -26.42 5.79
N PRO A 206 16.20 -27.15 4.68
CA PRO A 206 14.88 -27.49 4.16
C PRO A 206 13.97 -28.01 5.28
N SER A 207 12.75 -27.50 5.34
CA SER A 207 11.79 -27.84 6.38
C SER A 207 10.66 -28.67 5.76
N PRO A 208 10.65 -30.00 5.97
CA PRO A 208 9.60 -30.87 5.48
C PRO A 208 8.22 -30.41 5.95
N GLY A 209 7.18 -30.58 5.12
CA GLY A 209 5.82 -30.16 5.47
C GLY A 209 5.52 -28.68 5.24
N PHE A 210 6.49 -27.84 4.87
CA PHE A 210 6.23 -26.46 4.42
C PHE A 210 6.20 -26.37 2.89
N ASN A 211 5.17 -25.72 2.36
CA ASN A 211 5.04 -25.42 0.93
C ASN A 211 4.43 -24.02 0.71
N PRO A 212 5.17 -23.03 0.17
CA PRO A 212 6.56 -23.12 -0.30
C PRO A 212 7.56 -23.31 0.85
N GLN A 213 8.81 -23.64 0.51
CA GLN A 213 9.86 -23.77 1.51
C GLN A 213 10.09 -22.42 2.24
N PRO A 214 10.37 -22.43 3.55
CA PRO A 214 10.60 -21.20 4.30
C PRO A 214 11.84 -20.45 3.83
N LEU A 215 11.80 -19.12 3.93
CA LEU A 215 12.95 -18.24 3.75
C LEU A 215 13.65 -18.06 5.09
N PHE A 216 14.94 -18.38 5.15
CA PHE A 216 15.76 -18.25 6.35
C PHE A 216 16.59 -16.98 6.33
N ASN A 217 17.18 -16.62 7.47
CA ASN A 217 17.99 -15.40 7.65
C ASN A 217 17.23 -14.11 7.33
N GLN A 218 15.92 -14.10 7.58
CA GLN A 218 15.08 -12.93 7.34
C GLN A 218 15.18 -11.95 8.53
N LYS A 219 14.78 -10.70 8.29
CA LYS A 219 14.70 -9.70 9.36
C LYS A 219 13.57 -10.07 10.34
N GLU A 220 13.78 -9.77 11.62
CA GLU A 220 12.73 -9.91 12.63
C GLU A 220 11.59 -8.92 12.39
N LEU A 221 10.37 -9.35 12.68
CA LEU A 221 9.19 -8.49 12.63
C LEU A 221 8.79 -8.09 14.05
N ALA A 222 8.76 -6.80 14.34
CA ALA A 222 8.28 -6.30 15.62
C ALA A 222 6.80 -6.68 15.83
N ASP A 223 6.41 -6.92 17.09
CA ASP A 223 5.03 -7.23 17.45
C ASP A 223 4.10 -6.04 17.15
N PRO A 224 3.19 -6.14 16.18
CA PRO A 224 2.30 -5.04 15.80
C PRO A 224 1.17 -4.79 16.82
N ILE A 225 0.96 -5.69 17.79
CA ILE A 225 -0.16 -5.65 18.74
C ILE A 225 0.27 -5.43 20.19
N ILE A 226 1.57 -5.39 20.50
CA ILE A 226 2.08 -5.24 21.87
C ILE A 226 1.57 -3.98 22.58
N SER A 227 1.38 -2.87 21.86
CA SER A 227 0.86 -1.61 22.41
C SER A 227 -0.67 -1.54 22.47
N ARG A 228 -1.36 -2.54 21.90
CA ARG A 228 -2.83 -2.62 21.83
C ARG A 228 -3.41 -3.72 22.73
N LEU A 229 -2.56 -4.60 23.24
CA LEU A 229 -2.94 -5.66 24.17
C LEU A 229 -2.90 -5.14 25.60
N VAL A 230 -4.06 -5.12 26.24
CA VAL A 230 -4.16 -5.04 27.70
C VAL A 230 -4.25 -6.47 28.20
N TRP A 231 -3.20 -6.94 28.86
CA TRP A 231 -3.21 -8.26 29.48
C TRP A 231 -4.19 -8.27 30.66
N PRO A 232 -5.02 -9.32 30.81
CA PRO A 232 -5.81 -9.49 32.01
C PRO A 232 -4.87 -9.62 33.22
N THR A 233 -5.19 -8.95 34.32
CA THR A 233 -4.42 -9.02 35.57
C THR A 233 -4.44 -10.45 36.11
N ASP A 234 -3.25 -11.00 36.38
CA ASP A 234 -2.94 -12.41 36.70
C ASP A 234 -3.58 -12.98 38.00
N ASN A 235 -4.59 -12.32 38.58
CA ASN A 235 -5.00 -12.56 39.96
C ASN A 235 -6.28 -13.40 40.09
N VAL A 236 -6.93 -13.77 38.97
CA VAL A 236 -8.14 -14.59 39.00
C VAL A 236 -8.05 -15.70 37.96
N CYS A 237 -7.97 -16.94 38.43
CA CYS A 237 -8.05 -18.13 37.59
C CYS A 237 -9.49 -18.36 37.15
N THR A 238 -9.79 -18.11 35.87
CA THR A 238 -11.11 -18.41 35.29
C THR A 238 -11.30 -19.91 35.09
N TYR A 239 -10.23 -20.62 34.77
CA TYR A 239 -10.25 -22.07 34.52
C TYR A 239 -9.07 -22.74 35.22
N ASN A 240 -9.35 -23.68 36.12
CA ASN A 240 -8.33 -24.46 36.83
C ASN A 240 -8.20 -25.87 36.26
N ASN A 241 -6.98 -26.32 35.92
CA ASN A 241 -6.67 -27.67 35.42
C ASN A 241 -7.56 -28.14 34.24
N LEU A 242 -7.91 -27.22 33.31
CA LEU A 242 -8.82 -27.53 32.21
C LEU A 242 -8.23 -28.61 31.28
N VAL A 243 -9.00 -29.69 31.09
CA VAL A 243 -8.70 -30.79 30.17
C VAL A 243 -9.92 -31.02 29.27
N VAL A 244 -9.80 -30.69 27.99
CA VAL A 244 -10.83 -30.95 26.98
C VAL A 244 -10.39 -32.14 26.14
N LYS A 245 -10.92 -33.32 26.49
CA LYS A 245 -10.69 -34.58 25.77
C LYS A 245 -11.93 -34.94 24.96
N ASN A 246 -11.78 -35.05 23.64
CA ASN A 246 -12.85 -35.47 22.72
C ASN A 246 -14.16 -34.67 22.83
N GLY A 247 -14.18 -33.45 22.29
CA GLY A 247 -15.39 -32.63 22.17
C GLY A 247 -15.08 -31.17 21.82
N THR A 248 -16.13 -30.39 21.56
CA THR A 248 -16.05 -28.94 21.38
C THR A 248 -16.34 -28.26 22.73
N ALA A 249 -15.45 -27.40 23.20
CA ALA A 249 -15.65 -26.59 24.39
C ALA A 249 -15.67 -25.10 24.00
N ASN A 250 -16.75 -24.40 24.33
CA ASN A 250 -16.84 -22.95 24.17
C ASN A 250 -16.25 -22.29 25.40
N LEU A 251 -15.03 -21.76 25.27
CA LEU A 251 -14.38 -21.00 26.34
C LEU A 251 -14.77 -19.52 26.23
N THR A 252 -15.16 -18.93 27.35
CA THR A 252 -15.24 -17.48 27.48
C THR A 252 -13.86 -16.92 27.78
N PRO A 253 -13.54 -15.69 27.35
CA PRO A 253 -12.25 -15.07 27.66
C PRO A 253 -11.94 -15.10 29.17
N GLY A 254 -10.76 -15.57 29.54
CA GLY A 254 -10.36 -15.73 30.95
C GLY A 254 -8.97 -16.35 31.13
N THR A 255 -8.50 -16.40 32.37
CA THR A 255 -7.16 -16.90 32.74
C THR A 255 -7.20 -18.41 33.01
N LEU A 256 -6.26 -19.16 32.43
CA LEU A 256 -6.09 -20.60 32.65
C LEU A 256 -4.97 -20.83 33.67
N CYS A 257 -5.25 -21.58 34.74
CA CYS A 257 -4.32 -21.86 35.82
C CYS A 257 -4.18 -23.36 36.13
N GLY A 258 -3.00 -23.77 36.59
CA GLY A 258 -2.71 -25.11 37.13
C GLY A 258 -2.55 -26.23 36.08
N GLY A 259 -1.48 -27.02 36.22
CA GLY A 259 -1.30 -28.34 35.59
C GLY A 259 -1.15 -28.38 34.05
N PRO A 260 -0.87 -29.56 33.45
CA PRO A 260 -0.77 -29.70 32.01
C PRO A 260 -2.14 -29.58 31.34
N HIS A 261 -2.36 -28.51 30.59
CA HIS A 261 -3.57 -28.32 29.78
C HIS A 261 -3.49 -29.17 28.50
N SER A 262 -4.57 -29.89 28.18
CA SER A 262 -4.69 -30.59 26.89
C SER A 262 -6.04 -30.28 26.26
N ILE A 263 -6.00 -29.76 25.03
CA ILE A 263 -7.15 -29.51 24.16
C ILE A 263 -6.93 -30.37 22.93
N GLY A 264 -7.68 -31.46 22.78
CA GLY A 264 -7.47 -32.39 21.66
C GLY A 264 -8.57 -33.42 21.44
N ARG A 265 -8.77 -33.78 20.17
CA ARG A 265 -9.55 -34.95 19.72
C ARG A 265 -8.60 -36.17 19.68
N SER A 266 -9.14 -37.34 20.01
CA SER A 266 -8.48 -38.62 20.32
C SER A 266 -7.20 -38.85 19.53
N GLY A 267 -6.06 -38.86 20.22
CA GLY A 267 -4.74 -39.02 19.61
C GLY A 267 -3.72 -38.02 20.14
N GLY A 268 -3.44 -38.08 21.44
CA GLY A 268 -2.25 -37.53 22.11
C GLY A 268 -1.63 -36.24 21.57
N GLN A 269 -2.18 -35.08 21.95
CA GLN A 269 -1.40 -33.85 22.04
C GLN A 269 -1.41 -33.35 23.49
N SER A 270 -0.27 -33.52 24.16
CA SER A 270 0.02 -32.85 25.43
C SER A 270 0.51 -31.45 25.08
N CYS A 271 -0.34 -30.42 25.25
CA CYS A 271 0.09 -29.03 25.07
C CYS A 271 1.02 -28.67 26.25
N ARG A 272 2.33 -28.96 26.17
CA ARG A 272 3.35 -28.32 27.01
C ARG A 272 3.69 -26.96 26.41
N GLY A 273 2.89 -25.95 26.72
CA GLY A 273 3.09 -24.58 26.26
C GLY A 273 2.24 -24.17 25.06
N ASN A 274 2.41 -22.90 24.68
CA ASN A 274 1.35 -21.98 24.31
C ASN A 274 0.87 -22.11 22.85
N ILE A 275 -0.45 -22.11 22.68
CA ILE A 275 -1.25 -22.11 21.43
C ILE A 275 -1.69 -23.51 20.96
N CYS A 276 -2.97 -23.82 21.13
CA CYS A 276 -3.66 -24.93 20.48
C CYS A 276 -4.87 -24.33 19.71
N ASN A 277 -4.88 -24.43 18.38
CA ASN A 277 -5.91 -23.89 17.47
C ASN A 277 -6.86 -25.02 17.05
N GLN A 278 -8.16 -24.88 17.33
CA GLN A 278 -9.21 -25.49 16.50
C GLN A 278 -10.32 -24.46 16.26
N ASP A 279 -10.62 -24.25 14.98
CA ASP A 279 -11.83 -23.61 14.48
C ASP A 279 -12.04 -22.13 14.85
N GLY A 280 -11.11 -21.29 14.40
CA GLY A 280 -11.45 -19.97 13.84
C GLY A 280 -11.99 -18.90 14.79
N ARG A 281 -12.21 -19.15 16.08
CA ARG A 281 -12.69 -18.15 17.05
C ARG A 281 -12.21 -18.40 18.49
N ALA A 282 -10.90 -18.47 18.73
CA ALA A 282 -10.29 -18.11 20.03
C ALA A 282 -8.77 -18.01 19.89
N PHE A 283 -8.20 -16.84 20.23
CA PHE A 283 -6.76 -16.66 20.45
C PHE A 283 -6.50 -16.64 21.96
N ALA A 284 -5.83 -17.66 22.50
CA ALA A 284 -5.30 -17.62 23.85
C ALA A 284 -3.81 -17.24 23.78
N LEU A 285 -3.50 -16.00 24.15
CA LEU A 285 -2.13 -15.55 24.36
C LEU A 285 -1.72 -15.94 25.78
N LEU A 286 -0.76 -16.85 25.91
CA LEU A 286 -0.22 -17.28 27.21
C LEU A 286 1.21 -16.76 27.37
N ARG A 287 1.51 -16.16 28.52
CA ARG A 287 2.85 -15.70 28.90
C ARG A 287 3.64 -16.89 29.47
N ARG A 288 4.91 -17.06 29.08
CA ARG A 288 5.84 -17.88 29.86
C ARG A 288 6.39 -17.01 30.99
N GLY A 289 6.00 -17.30 32.22
CA GLY A 289 6.67 -16.75 33.40
C GLY A 289 5.75 -16.16 34.47
N SER A 290 5.17 -17.03 35.28
CA SER A 290 5.29 -17.03 36.74
C SER A 290 4.52 -18.24 37.23
N GLN A 291 5.16 -19.08 38.06
CA GLN A 291 4.45 -20.12 38.78
C GLN A 291 3.34 -19.42 39.57
N CYS A 292 2.08 -19.72 39.28
CA CYS A 292 1.01 -19.49 40.26
C CYS A 292 1.32 -20.43 41.42
N SER A 293 1.79 -19.86 42.53
CA SER A 293 1.90 -20.51 43.83
C SER A 293 0.53 -20.98 44.31
#